data_AF-A0A367JC35-F1
#
_entry.id   AF-A0A367JC35-F1
#
_cell.length_a   1.000
_cell.length_b   1.000
_cell.length_c   1.000
_cell.angle_alpha   90.00
_cell.angle_beta   90.00
_cell.angle_gamma   90.00
#
_symmetry.space_group_name_H-M   'P 1'
#
loop_
_entity.id
_entity.type
_entity.pdbx_description
1 polymer ?
#
loop_
_entity_poly.entity_id
_entity_poly.type
_entity_poly.pdbx_seq_one_letter_code
_entity_poly.pdbx_strand_id
1 'polypeptide(L)'
;MLKLILLLITLLYCFVDAKQVHYKTPLGVDYQGPVLKISRKILNTKKVPFVEHPAGNNSWLGMSVDFKYIKPVFEELNSTATTPLLNRGESHITVVSPPEFAVLASAGVTIEQVNDIA
;
A
#
# COMPACT_ATOMS: atom_id res chain seq x y z
N MET A 1 23.93 -39.73 27.83
CA MET A 1 24.56 -38.42 28.08
C MET A 1 25.20 -37.86 26.80
N LEU A 2 26.27 -38.48 26.27
CA LEU A 2 26.98 -37.97 25.08
C LEU A 2 26.12 -37.86 23.79
N LYS A 3 25.21 -38.83 23.56
CA LYS A 3 24.29 -38.81 22.40
C LYS A 3 23.27 -37.67 22.43
N LEU A 4 22.86 -37.21 23.62
CA LEU A 4 21.88 -36.13 23.77
C LEU A 4 22.53 -34.76 23.48
N ILE A 5 23.79 -34.61 23.89
CA ILE A 5 24.59 -33.40 23.64
C ILE A 5 24.88 -33.26 22.13
N LEU A 6 25.20 -34.36 21.46
CA LEU A 6 25.45 -34.35 20.01
C LEU A 6 24.18 -33.96 19.21
N LEU A 7 23.01 -34.43 19.65
CA LEU A 7 21.72 -34.12 19.00
C LEU A 7 21.34 -32.64 19.13
N LEU A 8 21.60 -32.05 20.30
CA LEU A 8 21.39 -30.61 20.57
C LEU A 8 22.33 -29.73 19.74
N ILE A 9 23.60 -30.13 19.59
CA ILE A 9 24.56 -29.41 18.76
C ILE A 9 24.12 -29.45 17.28
N THR A 10 23.68 -30.60 16.77
CA THR A 10 23.17 -30.68 15.38
C THR A 10 21.90 -29.86 15.16
N LEU A 11 21.01 -29.75 16.14
CA LEU A 11 19.82 -28.88 16.02
C LEU A 11 20.19 -27.39 15.99
N LEU A 12 21.21 -26.98 16.73
CA LEU A 12 21.71 -25.60 16.72
C LEU A 12 22.37 -25.21 15.39
N TYR A 13 22.99 -26.16 14.67
CA TYR A 13 23.56 -25.92 13.34
C TYR A 13 22.54 -25.98 12.19
N CYS A 14 21.31 -26.46 12.42
CA CYS A 14 20.25 -26.45 11.39
C CYS A 14 19.57 -25.09 11.19
N PHE A 15 19.89 -24.08 12.00
CA PHE A 15 19.53 -22.68 11.71
C PHE A 15 20.55 -22.06 10.73
N VAL A 16 20.82 -22.77 9.64
CA VAL A 16 21.62 -22.25 8.53
C VAL A 16 20.83 -21.13 7.87
N ASP A 17 21.38 -19.92 8.01
CA ASP A 17 21.22 -18.74 7.17
C ASP A 17 20.16 -18.89 6.07
N ALA A 18 18.96 -18.41 6.36
CA ALA A 18 18.00 -18.12 5.31
C ALA A 18 18.64 -17.05 4.42
N LYS A 19 19.18 -17.46 3.26
CA LYS A 19 19.75 -16.57 2.23
C LYS A 19 18.89 -15.31 2.12
N GLN A 20 19.38 -14.20 2.65
CA GLN A 20 18.73 -12.91 2.46
C GLN A 20 18.86 -12.60 0.97
N VAL A 21 17.77 -12.75 0.24
CA VAL A 21 17.71 -12.31 -1.16
C VAL A 21 17.83 -10.79 -1.12
N HIS A 22 18.98 -10.27 -1.52
CA HIS A 22 19.22 -8.84 -1.64
C HIS A 22 18.42 -8.31 -2.83
N TYR A 23 17.24 -7.76 -2.55
CA TYR A 23 16.47 -7.05 -3.56
C TYR A 23 17.08 -5.66 -3.76
N LYS A 24 17.28 -5.28 -5.02
CA LYS A 24 17.55 -3.89 -5.39
C LYS A 24 16.23 -3.16 -5.62
N THR A 25 16.15 -1.92 -5.18
CA THR A 25 15.06 -1.01 -5.54
C THR A 25 15.13 -0.66 -7.03
N PRO A 26 14.07 -0.08 -7.62
CA PRO A 26 14.11 0.45 -8.99
C PRO A 26 15.21 1.51 -9.22
N LEU A 27 15.74 2.12 -8.15
CA LEU A 27 16.83 3.09 -8.18
C LEU A 27 18.22 2.44 -8.07
N GLY A 28 18.31 1.10 -8.06
CA GLY A 28 19.58 0.36 -7.99
C GLY A 28 20.22 0.30 -6.60
N VAL A 29 19.59 0.88 -5.57
CA VAL A 29 20.05 0.79 -4.17
C VAL A 29 19.47 -0.43 -3.47
N ASP A 30 20.16 -0.96 -2.46
CA ASP A 30 19.66 -2.09 -1.66
C ASP A 30 18.38 -1.71 -0.91
N TYR A 31 17.42 -2.64 -0.87
CA TYR A 31 16.28 -2.51 0.03
C TYR A 31 16.76 -2.47 1.48
N GLN A 32 16.29 -1.47 2.22
CA GLN A 32 16.54 -1.33 3.66
C GLN A 32 15.35 -1.93 4.40
N GLY A 33 15.61 -2.86 5.33
CA GLY A 33 14.58 -3.50 6.13
C GLY A 33 13.94 -4.74 5.48
N PRO A 34 13.01 -5.40 6.18
CA PRO A 34 12.32 -6.58 5.69
C PRO A 34 11.41 -6.25 4.50
N VAL A 35 11.25 -7.22 3.57
CA VAL A 35 10.36 -7.06 2.42
C VAL A 35 8.92 -6.98 2.89
N LEU A 36 8.25 -5.87 2.55
CA LEU A 36 6.82 -5.70 2.75
C LEU A 36 6.02 -6.67 1.88
N LYS A 37 5.29 -7.59 2.52
CA LYS A 37 4.39 -8.52 1.83
C LYS A 37 2.98 -7.94 1.81
N ILE A 38 2.53 -7.55 0.63
CA ILE A 38 1.15 -7.10 0.40
C ILE A 38 0.34 -8.25 -0.21
N SER A 39 -0.89 -8.42 0.27
CA SER A 39 -1.84 -9.37 -0.31
C SER A 39 -2.20 -8.96 -1.74
N ARG A 40 -1.92 -9.84 -2.72
CA ARG A 40 -2.32 -9.62 -4.13
C ARG A 40 -3.84 -9.49 -4.32
N LYS A 41 -4.65 -9.83 -3.31
CA LYS A 41 -6.11 -9.58 -3.33
C LYS A 41 -6.44 -8.09 -3.49
N ILE A 42 -5.53 -7.19 -3.11
CA ILE A 42 -5.69 -5.75 -3.37
C ILE A 42 -5.78 -5.42 -4.86
N LEU A 43 -5.22 -6.26 -5.73
CA LEU A 43 -5.29 -6.10 -7.20
C LEU A 43 -6.59 -6.65 -7.79
N ASN A 44 -7.46 -7.27 -6.98
CA ASN A 44 -8.76 -7.71 -7.45
C ASN A 44 -9.75 -6.53 -7.46
N THR A 45 -9.46 -5.55 -8.31
CA THR A 45 -10.18 -4.27 -8.40
C THR A 45 -11.20 -4.21 -9.53
N LYS A 46 -11.50 -5.34 -10.19
CA LYS A 46 -12.42 -5.44 -11.35
C LYS A 46 -13.83 -4.85 -11.10
N LYS A 47 -14.17 -4.49 -9.86
CA LYS A 47 -15.46 -3.95 -9.45
C LYS A 47 -15.35 -2.87 -8.36
N VAL A 48 -14.18 -2.23 -8.17
CA VAL A 48 -14.14 -1.06 -7.28
C VAL A 48 -14.72 0.10 -8.06
N PRO A 49 -15.91 0.62 -7.70
CA PRO A 49 -16.51 1.72 -8.45
C PRO A 49 -15.71 3.00 -8.21
N PHE A 50 -15.76 3.89 -9.19
CA PHE A 50 -15.43 5.29 -8.94
C PHE A 50 -16.50 5.91 -8.03
N VAL A 51 -16.08 6.85 -7.21
CA VAL A 51 -16.93 7.61 -6.29
C VAL A 51 -16.60 9.07 -6.48
N GLU A 52 -17.60 9.85 -6.87
CA GLU A 52 -17.49 11.29 -6.93
C GLU A 52 -17.57 11.93 -5.54
N HIS A 53 -16.80 12.99 -5.38
CA HIS A 53 -16.80 13.80 -4.18
C HIS A 53 -17.07 15.26 -4.58
N PRO A 54 -18.35 15.66 -4.69
CA PRO A 54 -18.72 16.99 -5.15
C PRO A 54 -18.32 18.07 -4.13
N ALA A 55 -17.59 19.08 -4.59
CA ALA A 55 -17.13 20.22 -3.80
C ALA A 55 -16.88 21.48 -4.67
N GLY A 56 -17.74 21.73 -5.66
CA GLY A 56 -17.54 22.80 -6.64
C GLY A 56 -16.25 22.58 -7.45
N ASN A 57 -15.43 23.61 -7.64
CA ASN A 57 -14.13 23.48 -8.32
C ASN A 57 -13.12 22.59 -7.58
N ASN A 58 -13.41 22.21 -6.33
CA ASN A 58 -12.58 21.29 -5.55
C ASN A 58 -13.08 19.84 -5.59
N SER A 59 -14.03 19.52 -6.49
CA SER A 59 -14.51 18.16 -6.62
C SER A 59 -13.39 17.22 -7.07
N TRP A 60 -13.51 15.94 -6.70
CA TRP A 60 -12.53 14.92 -7.07
C TRP A 60 -13.21 13.57 -7.30
N LEU A 61 -12.55 12.71 -8.06
CA LEU A 61 -13.00 11.34 -8.32
C LEU A 61 -12.05 10.37 -7.65
N GLY A 62 -12.60 9.45 -6.87
CA GLY A 62 -11.86 8.50 -6.06
C GLY A 62 -12.23 7.05 -6.31
N MET A 63 -11.36 6.14 -5.89
CA MET A 63 -11.68 4.73 -5.72
C MET A 63 -11.30 4.32 -4.30
N SER A 64 -12.23 3.73 -3.56
CA SER A 64 -11.94 3.21 -2.22
C SER A 64 -11.50 1.76 -2.27
N VAL A 65 -10.32 1.47 -1.72
CA VAL A 65 -9.78 0.10 -1.60
C VAL A 65 -9.81 -0.35 -0.15
N ASP A 66 -9.93 -1.65 0.06
CA ASP A 66 -10.05 -2.22 1.40
C ASP A 66 -8.74 -2.03 2.20
N PHE A 67 -8.82 -1.17 3.22
CA PHE A 67 -7.68 -0.83 4.07
C PHE A 67 -7.04 -2.04 4.74
N LYS A 68 -7.75 -3.16 4.94
CA LYS A 68 -7.15 -4.37 5.55
C LYS A 68 -5.92 -4.88 4.79
N TYR A 69 -5.84 -4.62 3.49
CA TYR A 69 -4.70 -5.00 2.67
C TYR A 69 -3.53 -4.01 2.73
N ILE A 70 -3.80 -2.76 3.13
CA ILE A 70 -2.82 -1.68 3.31
C ILE A 70 -2.32 -1.61 4.76
N LYS A 71 -3.14 -2.00 5.73
CA LYS A 71 -2.84 -1.95 7.16
C LYS A 71 -1.44 -2.48 7.52
N PRO A 72 -0.97 -3.64 7.02
CA PRO A 72 0.37 -4.12 7.37
C PRO A 72 1.50 -3.20 6.88
N VAL A 73 1.32 -2.56 5.72
CA VAL A 73 2.28 -1.58 5.18
C VAL A 73 2.26 -0.31 6.01
N PHE A 74 1.06 0.15 6.40
CA PHE A 74 0.91 1.31 7.25
C PHE A 74 1.55 1.08 8.63
N GLU A 75 1.35 -0.09 9.23
CA GLU A 75 1.94 -0.46 10.53
C GLU A 75 3.47 -0.51 10.45
N GLU A 76 4.04 -1.10 9.41
CA GLU A 76 5.50 -1.13 9.21
C GLU A 76 6.06 0.28 9.02
N LEU A 77 5.47 1.09 8.13
CA LEU A 77 5.89 2.46 7.90
C LEU A 77 5.86 3.26 9.20
N ASN A 78 4.77 3.12 9.97
CA ASN A 78 4.60 3.81 11.22
C ASN A 78 5.59 3.35 12.31
N SER A 79 6.05 2.09 12.26
CA SER A 79 7.09 1.60 13.19
C SER A 79 8.44 2.30 13.02
N THR A 80 8.70 2.86 11.84
CA THR A 80 9.93 3.61 11.52
C THR A 80 9.79 5.12 11.69
N ALA A 81 8.57 5.61 11.94
CA ALA A 81 8.30 7.03 11.97
C ALA A 81 8.65 7.63 13.34
N THR A 82 9.38 8.75 13.35
CA THR A 82 9.67 9.51 14.57
C THR A 82 8.39 10.06 15.22
N THR A 83 7.36 10.32 14.41
CA THR A 83 6.05 10.78 14.86
C THR A 83 4.99 9.82 14.32
N PRO A 84 4.05 9.34 15.17
CA PRO A 84 3.01 8.43 14.72
C PRO A 84 2.18 9.01 13.57
N LEU A 85 2.16 8.29 12.45
CA LEU A 85 1.24 8.52 11.34
C LEU A 85 -0.18 8.20 11.79
N LEU A 86 -1.14 9.01 11.32
CA LEU A 86 -2.56 8.81 11.59
C LEU A 86 -3.26 8.34 10.33
N ASN A 87 -4.08 7.29 10.46
CA ASN A 87 -4.98 6.83 9.42
C ASN A 87 -6.33 6.42 10.04
N ARG A 88 -7.44 6.78 9.40
CA ARG A 88 -8.81 6.53 9.88
C ARG A 88 -9.39 5.18 9.44
N GLY A 89 -8.54 4.24 9.04
CA GLY A 89 -8.95 2.97 8.42
C GLY A 89 -9.36 3.14 6.96
N GLU A 90 -8.89 4.19 6.29
CA GLU A 90 -9.26 4.56 4.93
C GLU A 90 -8.08 4.35 3.98
N SER A 91 -8.38 3.89 2.77
CA SER A 91 -7.44 3.87 1.65
C SER A 91 -8.20 4.20 0.38
N HIS A 92 -7.84 5.31 -0.25
CA HIS A 92 -8.42 5.75 -1.50
C HIS A 92 -7.33 6.06 -2.52
N ILE A 93 -7.66 5.87 -3.78
CA ILE A 93 -6.88 6.30 -4.92
C ILE A 93 -7.62 7.50 -5.50
N THR A 94 -6.99 8.68 -5.49
CA THR A 94 -7.52 9.84 -6.21
C THR A 94 -7.19 9.66 -7.68
N VAL A 95 -8.23 9.56 -8.51
CA VAL A 95 -8.13 9.32 -9.95
C VAL A 95 -8.16 10.65 -10.71
N VAL A 96 -9.03 11.56 -10.27
CA VAL A 96 -9.03 12.96 -10.73
C VAL A 96 -8.94 13.82 -9.48
N SER A 97 -7.83 14.54 -9.34
CA SER A 97 -7.57 15.42 -8.21
C SER A 97 -8.29 16.77 -8.36
N PRO A 98 -8.46 17.53 -7.27
CA PRO A 98 -9.11 18.85 -7.34
C PRO A 98 -8.46 19.82 -8.35
N PRO A 99 -7.11 19.95 -8.44
CA PRO A 99 -6.49 20.81 -9.45
C PRO A 99 -6.75 20.34 -10.89
N GLU A 100 -6.81 19.03 -11.13
CA GLU A 100 -7.14 18.47 -12.44
C GLU A 100 -8.61 18.73 -12.79
N PHE A 101 -9.52 18.51 -11.84
CA PHE A 101 -10.94 18.77 -12.03
C PHE A 101 -11.24 20.26 -12.26
N ALA A 102 -10.53 21.17 -11.58
CA ALA A 102 -10.71 22.62 -11.77
C ALA A 102 -10.54 23.07 -13.23
N VAL A 103 -9.65 22.40 -13.99
CA VAL A 103 -9.48 22.64 -15.43
C VAL A 103 -10.75 22.23 -16.20
N LEU A 104 -11.31 21.07 -15.90
CA LEU A 104 -12.54 20.57 -16.54
C LEU A 104 -13.77 21.42 -16.16
N ALA A 105 -13.87 21.80 -14.88
CA ALA A 105 -14.94 22.64 -14.36
C ALA A 105 -14.96 24.02 -15.04
N SER A 106 -13.79 24.57 -15.39
CA SER A 106 -13.71 25.83 -16.14
C SER A 106 -14.33 25.77 -17.53
N ALA A 107 -14.45 24.56 -18.10
CA ALA A 107 -15.12 24.29 -19.37
C ALA A 107 -16.60 23.86 -19.18
N GLY A 108 -17.14 23.91 -17.95
CA GLY A 108 -18.52 23.55 -17.64
C GLY A 108 -18.76 22.05 -17.43
N VAL A 109 -17.72 21.23 -17.32
CA VAL A 109 -17.85 19.80 -17.02
C VAL A 109 -18.14 19.58 -15.53
N THR A 110 -19.12 18.73 -15.20
CA THR A 110 -19.45 18.36 -13.83
C THR A 110 -18.69 17.10 -13.38
N ILE A 111 -18.51 16.91 -12.07
CA ILE A 111 -17.86 15.69 -11.56
C ILE A 111 -18.70 14.43 -11.85
N GLU A 112 -20.03 14.57 -11.88
CA GLU A 112 -20.97 13.54 -12.29
C GLU A 112 -20.72 13.09 -13.73
N GLN A 113 -20.55 14.02 -14.66
CA GLN A 113 -20.19 13.70 -16.05
C GLN A 113 -18.86 12.97 -16.17
N VAL A 114 -17.90 13.28 -15.30
CA VAL A 114 -16.59 12.58 -15.26
C VAL A 114 -16.77 11.17 -14.71
N ASN A 115 -17.58 11.00 -13.66
CA ASN A 115 -17.87 9.71 -13.06
C ASN A 115 -18.67 8.79 -14.00
N ASP A 116 -19.61 9.33 -14.78
CA ASP A 116 -20.45 8.60 -15.73
C ASP A 116 -19.65 7.94 -16.88
N ILE A 117 -18.47 8.48 -17.21
CA ILE A 117 -17.62 7.98 -18.30
C ILE A 117 -16.41 7.16 -17.81
N ALA A 118 -16.24 7.02 -16.50
CA ALA A 118 -15.11 6.33 -15.86
C ALA A 118 -15.36 4.81 -15.74
#